data_AF-A0AAD6MV17-F1
#
_entry.id   AF-A0AAD6MV17-F1
#
_cell.length_a   1.000
_cell.length_b   1.000
_cell.length_c   1.000
_cell.angle_alpha   90.00
_cell.angle_beta   90.00
_cell.angle_gamma   90.00
#
_symmetry.space_group_name_H-M   'P 1'
#
loop_
_entity.id
_entity.type
_entity.pdbx_description
1 polymer ?
#
loop_
_entity_poly.entity_id
_entity_poly.type
_entity_poly.pdbx_seq_one_letter_code
_entity_poly.pdbx_strand_id
1 'polypeptide(L)'
;MEQWEEHERDIINRFFHEEVPEAFGNKFPMCFCTEQACIGYAKAIMKTDDIAPVKNQGSNSFTLRGSTTVVQFRLKSFNLDVLKLATMIYGELVPEVTEHEWFLLPTYSSKLIPGQLHLLQSFPAEFLLEREKQTVTELGAFVARTAFFEQPKTLLENNSWTKSAPGMLDLLAENPSLEINAPELLDMVRDLQLNVDLLETLPMVLTHHDFSQVNILVSEAGNVTGVLDVDEARIEAFGMCIWGLYEGFFGSMEDGRWSFYEEMPLLADAFWGSLWANVPSNLKQRGMEKR
;
A
#
# COMPACT_ATOMS: atom_id res chain seq x y z
N MET A 1 12.54 -15.86 -14.81
CA MET A 1 12.80 -16.44 -13.47
C MET A 1 14.23 -16.10 -13.06
N GLU A 2 15.23 -16.48 -13.84
CA GLU A 2 16.66 -16.17 -13.57
C GLU A 2 16.97 -14.66 -13.45
N GLN A 3 16.44 -13.82 -14.36
CA GLN A 3 16.59 -12.35 -14.27
C GLN A 3 15.89 -11.72 -13.05
N TRP A 4 14.80 -12.32 -12.56
CA TRP A 4 14.10 -11.83 -11.37
C TRP A 4 14.91 -12.16 -10.12
N GLU A 5 15.44 -13.38 -10.03
CA GLU A 5 16.28 -13.81 -8.91
C GLU A 5 17.58 -12.99 -8.82
N GLU A 6 18.17 -12.63 -9.97
CA GLU A 6 19.32 -11.71 -10.04
C GLU A 6 18.95 -10.31 -9.54
N HIS A 7 17.79 -9.78 -9.95
CA HIS A 7 17.30 -8.48 -9.48
C HIS A 7 17.07 -8.44 -7.96
N GLU A 8 16.44 -9.47 -7.39
CA GLU A 8 16.24 -9.56 -5.93
C GLU A 8 17.57 -9.66 -5.18
N ARG A 9 18.55 -10.36 -5.76
CA ARG A 9 19.89 -10.45 -5.17
C ARG A 9 20.58 -9.08 -5.14
N ASP A 10 20.42 -8.29 -6.19
CA ASP A 10 20.93 -6.92 -6.26
C ASP A 10 20.27 -6.01 -5.21
N ILE A 11 18.96 -6.15 -4.97
CA ILE A 11 18.26 -5.42 -3.91
C ILE A 11 18.87 -5.76 -2.54
N ILE A 12 19.04 -7.04 -2.22
CA ILE A 12 19.61 -7.44 -0.92
C ILE A 12 21.08 -6.95 -0.81
N ASN A 13 21.85 -7.00 -1.89
CA ASN A 13 23.22 -6.48 -1.91
C ASN A 13 23.26 -4.98 -1.63
N ARG A 14 22.40 -4.19 -2.28
CA ARG A 14 22.27 -2.75 -2.05
C ARG A 14 21.89 -2.45 -0.60
N PHE A 15 20.92 -3.18 -0.06
CA PHE A 15 20.49 -3.01 1.34
C PHE A 15 21.67 -3.09 2.31
N PHE A 16 22.50 -4.14 2.22
CA PHE A 16 23.62 -4.32 3.14
C PHE A 16 24.86 -3.48 2.83
N HIS A 17 25.13 -3.15 1.57
CA HIS A 17 26.36 -2.46 1.15
C HIS A 17 26.22 -0.95 0.98
N GLU A 18 25.01 -0.44 0.80
CA GLU A 18 24.74 0.98 0.58
C GLU A 18 23.83 1.54 1.68
N GLU A 19 22.63 0.96 1.84
CA GLU A 19 21.57 1.57 2.67
C GLU A 19 21.82 1.43 4.17
N VAL A 20 22.24 0.25 4.65
CA VAL A 20 22.61 0.03 6.05
C VAL A 20 23.79 0.93 6.45
N PRO A 21 24.89 1.01 5.67
CA PRO A 21 25.97 1.96 5.94
C PRO A 21 25.52 3.43 5.91
N GLU A 22 24.63 3.83 5.00
CA GLU A 22 24.12 5.19 4.96
C GLU A 22 23.31 5.52 6.22
N ALA A 23 22.40 4.62 6.63
CA ALA A 23 21.53 4.82 7.78
C ALA A 23 22.26 4.72 9.14
N PHE A 24 23.31 3.88 9.23
CA PHE A 24 23.93 3.50 10.51
C PHE A 24 25.47 3.61 10.56
N GLY A 25 26.16 3.93 9.47
CA GLY A 25 27.62 3.90 9.36
C GLY A 25 28.37 4.86 10.30
N ASN A 26 27.69 5.90 10.79
CA ASN A 26 28.22 6.81 11.82
C ASN A 26 27.92 6.36 13.26
N LYS A 27 27.05 5.35 13.45
CA LYS A 27 26.53 4.93 14.76
C LYS A 27 27.13 3.61 15.28
N PHE A 28 27.59 2.73 14.38
CA PHE A 28 28.14 1.43 14.75
C PHE A 28 29.33 1.05 13.85
N PRO A 29 30.28 0.23 14.32
CA PRO A 29 31.29 -0.34 13.44
C PRO A 29 30.58 -1.18 12.36
N MET A 30 30.85 -0.90 11.07
CA MET A 30 30.20 -1.55 9.91
C MET A 30 30.29 -3.10 9.90
N CYS A 31 31.08 -3.69 10.79
CA CYS A 31 31.37 -5.12 10.86
C CYS A 31 30.21 -6.02 11.37
N PHE A 32 29.13 -5.47 11.93
CA PHE A 32 28.18 -6.29 12.70
C PHE A 32 26.81 -6.57 12.07
N CYS A 33 26.38 -5.80 11.06
CA CYS A 33 25.08 -6.00 10.41
C CYS A 33 25.24 -6.62 9.02
N THR A 34 25.43 -7.94 8.96
CA THR A 34 25.55 -8.69 7.70
C THR A 34 24.28 -9.49 7.40
N GLU A 35 24.13 -9.91 6.15
CA GLU A 35 23.06 -10.85 5.74
C GLU A 35 23.08 -12.12 6.60
N GLN A 36 24.26 -12.68 6.86
CA GLN A 36 24.41 -13.90 7.66
C GLN A 36 24.01 -13.67 9.12
N ALA A 37 24.29 -12.49 9.69
CA ALA A 37 23.84 -12.14 11.03
C ALA A 37 22.31 -12.04 11.10
N CYS A 38 21.67 -11.42 10.10
CA CYS A 38 20.21 -11.34 10.00
C CYS A 38 19.58 -12.73 9.85
N ILE A 39 20.14 -13.59 8.99
CA ILE A 39 19.70 -14.98 8.83
C ILE A 39 19.83 -15.73 10.17
N GLY A 40 20.97 -15.63 10.84
CA GLY A 40 21.19 -16.27 12.14
C GLY A 40 20.18 -15.84 13.20
N TYR A 41 19.87 -14.54 13.25
CA TYR A 41 18.88 -13.99 14.18
C TYR A 41 17.46 -14.44 13.85
N ALA A 42 17.07 -14.41 12.57
CA ALA A 42 15.77 -14.88 12.11
C ALA A 42 15.54 -16.37 12.39
N LYS A 43 16.57 -17.21 12.24
CA LYS A 43 16.51 -18.64 12.63
C LYS A 43 16.20 -18.81 14.12
N ALA A 44 16.79 -17.98 14.98
CA ALA A 44 16.52 -18.01 16.41
C ALA A 44 15.07 -17.58 16.73
N ILE A 45 14.57 -16.55 16.06
CA ILE A 45 13.17 -16.08 16.19
C ILE A 45 12.18 -17.17 15.73
N MET A 46 12.38 -17.70 14.52
CA MET A 46 11.47 -18.65 13.89
C MET A 46 11.65 -20.09 14.39
N LYS A 47 12.73 -20.37 15.13
CA LYS A 47 13.10 -21.70 15.65
C LYS A 47 13.18 -22.77 14.55
N THR A 48 13.71 -22.40 13.39
CA THR A 48 13.88 -23.28 12.23
C THR A 48 15.10 -22.88 11.41
N ASP A 49 15.74 -23.85 10.77
CA ASP A 49 16.78 -23.62 9.77
C ASP A 49 16.22 -23.40 8.36
N ASP A 50 14.96 -23.80 8.13
CA ASP A 50 14.25 -23.68 6.86
C ASP A 50 13.68 -22.26 6.72
N ILE A 51 14.57 -21.33 6.36
CA ILE A 51 14.23 -19.94 6.05
C ILE A 51 14.88 -19.52 4.73
N ALA A 52 14.21 -18.65 3.99
CA ALA A 52 14.71 -18.09 2.76
C ALA A 52 14.31 -16.62 2.62
N PRO A 53 15.07 -15.79 1.88
CA PRO A 53 14.59 -14.49 1.45
C PRO A 53 13.23 -14.62 0.73
N VAL A 54 12.33 -13.65 0.96
CA VAL A 54 11.13 -13.53 0.13
C VAL A 54 11.52 -13.22 -1.32
N LYS A 55 10.66 -13.61 -2.26
CA LYS A 55 10.88 -13.43 -3.71
C LYS A 55 10.67 -11.99 -4.21
N ASN A 56 10.22 -11.11 -3.33
CA ASN A 56 9.99 -9.69 -3.60
C ASN A 56 10.43 -8.91 -2.35
N GLN A 57 11.67 -8.42 -2.35
CA GLN A 57 12.25 -7.66 -1.25
C GLN A 57 11.79 -6.21 -1.30
N GLY A 58 11.45 -5.65 -0.14
CA GLY A 58 11.18 -4.22 -0.01
C GLY A 58 12.47 -3.40 -0.01
N SER A 59 12.42 -2.18 -0.53
CA SER A 59 13.58 -1.26 -0.58
C SER A 59 14.04 -0.73 0.77
N ASN A 60 13.27 -0.90 1.84
CA ASN A 60 13.61 -0.42 3.18
C ASN A 60 13.78 -1.54 4.21
N SER A 61 13.81 -2.80 3.75
CA SER A 61 13.90 -3.95 4.64
C SER A 61 14.51 -5.18 3.98
N PHE A 62 15.29 -5.92 4.74
CA PHE A 62 15.62 -7.30 4.40
C PHE A 62 14.59 -8.25 5.04
N THR A 63 13.90 -9.04 4.23
CA THR A 63 12.78 -9.88 4.67
C THR A 63 13.04 -11.37 4.41
N LEU A 64 12.90 -12.17 5.46
CA LEU A 64 13.04 -13.62 5.45
C LEU A 64 11.68 -14.28 5.76
N ARG A 65 11.38 -15.36 5.06
CA ARG A 65 10.21 -16.22 5.29
C ARG A 65 10.63 -17.61 5.76
N GLY A 66 9.93 -18.11 6.78
CA GLY A 66 9.84 -19.52 7.10
C GLY A 66 8.54 -20.12 6.56
N SER A 67 8.12 -21.25 7.13
CA SER A 67 6.88 -21.93 6.75
C SER A 67 5.61 -21.20 7.20
N THR A 68 5.64 -20.56 8.37
CA THR A 68 4.47 -19.90 8.99
C THR A 68 4.71 -18.45 9.43
N THR A 69 5.95 -17.98 9.32
CA THR A 69 6.39 -16.73 9.94
C THR A 69 7.27 -15.97 8.97
N VAL A 70 7.15 -14.65 8.98
CA VAL A 70 8.03 -13.72 8.27
C VAL A 70 8.79 -12.91 9.30
N VAL A 71 10.07 -12.63 9.06
CA VAL A 71 10.89 -11.72 9.85
C VAL A 71 11.42 -10.63 8.93
N GLN A 72 11.27 -9.38 9.35
CA GLN A 72 11.72 -8.20 8.62
C GLN A 72 12.77 -7.46 9.44
N PHE A 73 13.89 -7.13 8.81
CA PHE A 73 14.93 -6.26 9.33
C PHE A 73 14.86 -4.93 8.60
N ARG A 74 14.52 -3.84 9.29
CA ARG A 74 14.16 -2.57 8.66
C ARG A 74 15.20 -1.49 8.91
N LEU A 75 15.31 -0.54 7.98
CA LEU A 75 16.12 0.67 8.18
C LEU A 75 15.45 1.66 9.15
N LYS A 76 14.11 1.64 9.20
CA LYS A 76 13.28 2.48 10.07
C LYS A 76 12.32 1.62 10.87
N SER A 77 12.17 1.97 12.15
CA SER A 77 11.17 1.36 13.03
C SER A 77 9.76 1.63 12.51
N PHE A 78 8.86 0.67 12.74
CA PHE A 78 7.46 0.88 12.45
C PHE A 78 6.85 1.98 13.32
N ASN A 79 5.87 2.69 12.77
CA ASN A 79 4.97 3.50 13.58
C ASN A 79 3.95 2.57 14.25
N LEU A 80 4.22 2.19 15.51
CA LEU A 80 3.38 1.25 16.25
C LEU A 80 1.94 1.75 16.46
N ASP A 81 1.70 3.06 16.47
CA ASP A 81 0.35 3.60 16.62
C ASP A 81 -0.45 3.47 15.33
N VAL A 82 0.19 3.67 14.17
CA VAL A 82 -0.40 3.36 12.86
C VAL A 82 -0.72 1.87 12.74
N LEU A 83 0.19 0.98 13.14
CA LEU A 83 -0.05 -0.47 13.07
C LEU A 83 -1.19 -0.92 14.00
N LYS A 84 -1.27 -0.35 15.22
CA LYS A 84 -2.40 -0.61 16.13
C LYS A 84 -3.72 -0.14 15.54
N LEU A 85 -3.75 1.05 14.95
CA LEU A 85 -4.94 1.58 14.29
C LEU A 85 -5.35 0.72 13.09
N ALA A 86 -4.39 0.33 12.24
CA ALA A 86 -4.64 -0.58 11.12
C ALA A 86 -5.21 -1.92 11.60
N THR A 87 -4.62 -2.52 12.64
CA THR A 87 -5.09 -3.77 13.24
C THR A 87 -6.51 -3.62 13.78
N MET A 88 -6.84 -2.50 14.42
CA MET A 88 -8.18 -2.22 14.92
C MET A 88 -9.22 -2.10 13.79
N ILE A 89 -8.86 -1.51 12.66
CA ILE A 89 -9.77 -1.30 11.52
C ILE A 89 -9.94 -2.59 10.70
N TYR A 90 -8.83 -3.29 10.42
CA TYR A 90 -8.77 -4.35 9.41
C TYR A 90 -8.65 -5.76 9.99
N GLY A 91 -8.25 -5.90 11.25
CA GLY A 91 -8.07 -7.19 11.91
C GLY A 91 -7.02 -8.05 11.23
N GLU A 92 -7.37 -9.30 10.93
CA GLU A 92 -6.46 -10.30 10.34
C GLU A 92 -6.06 -9.99 8.88
N LEU A 93 -6.67 -8.98 8.24
CA LEU A 93 -6.28 -8.54 6.89
C LEU A 93 -4.98 -7.75 6.86
N VAL A 94 -4.43 -7.34 8.00
CA VAL A 94 -3.12 -6.68 8.06
C VAL A 94 -2.16 -7.49 8.94
N PRO A 95 -0.83 -7.38 8.73
CA PRO A 95 0.12 -8.11 9.54
C PRO A 95 0.07 -7.67 11.01
N GLU A 96 -0.21 -8.62 11.91
CA GLU A 96 0.06 -8.44 13.34
C GLU A 96 1.56 -8.63 13.56
N VAL A 97 2.25 -7.56 13.98
CA VAL A 97 3.71 -7.56 14.14
C VAL A 97 4.12 -7.69 15.61
N THR A 98 5.18 -8.47 15.83
CA THR A 98 5.89 -8.57 17.10
C THR A 98 7.28 -7.96 16.92
N GLU A 99 7.62 -6.97 17.75
CA GLU A 99 8.95 -6.38 17.79
C GLU A 99 9.95 -7.28 18.53
N HIS A 100 11.16 -7.37 17.99
CA HIS A 100 12.28 -8.09 18.57
C HIS A 100 13.42 -7.12 18.88
N GLU A 101 13.80 -7.07 20.14
CA GLU A 101 14.91 -6.25 20.62
C GLU A 101 16.28 -6.91 20.32
N TRP A 102 17.37 -6.29 20.79
CA TRP A 102 18.72 -6.88 20.83
C TRP A 102 19.38 -7.21 19.49
N PHE A 103 18.82 -6.73 18.38
CA PHE A 103 19.47 -6.71 17.07
C PHE A 103 19.76 -5.27 16.63
N LEU A 104 20.71 -5.09 15.71
CA LEU A 104 21.15 -3.76 15.28
C LEU A 104 20.09 -3.01 14.48
N LEU A 105 19.33 -3.73 13.67
CA LEU A 105 18.22 -3.19 12.90
C LEU A 105 16.90 -3.40 13.67
N PRO A 106 15.97 -2.43 13.61
CA PRO A 106 14.57 -2.66 13.96
C PRO A 106 14.08 -3.96 13.34
N THR A 107 13.71 -4.93 14.18
CA THR A 107 13.39 -6.29 13.75
C THR A 107 11.98 -6.65 14.18
N TYR A 108 11.20 -7.15 13.23
CA TYR A 108 9.80 -7.50 13.46
C TYR A 108 9.50 -8.88 12.91
N SER A 109 8.60 -9.61 13.54
CA SER A 109 8.04 -10.84 12.98
C SER A 109 6.53 -10.77 12.88
N SER A 110 5.96 -11.42 11.86
CA SER A 110 4.51 -11.59 11.73
C SER A 110 4.18 -13.00 11.26
N LYS A 111 2.93 -13.42 11.44
CA LYS A 111 2.42 -14.63 10.80
C LYS A 111 2.41 -14.43 9.29
N LEU A 112 2.74 -15.48 8.55
CA LEU A 112 2.59 -15.48 7.10
C LEU A 112 1.09 -15.40 6.76
N ILE A 113 0.70 -14.34 6.07
CA ILE A 113 -0.66 -14.20 5.54
C ILE A 113 -0.75 -15.09 4.28
N PRO A 114 -1.79 -15.95 4.18
CA PRO A 114 -1.95 -16.82 3.02
C PRO A 114 -2.29 -16.02 1.75
N GLY A 115 -2.13 -16.65 0.61
CA GLY A 115 -2.39 -16.05 -0.70
C GLY A 115 -1.10 -15.62 -1.40
N GLN A 116 -1.28 -14.93 -2.52
CA GLN A 116 -0.19 -14.44 -3.36
C GLN A 116 -0.43 -12.95 -3.64
N LEU A 117 0.64 -12.19 -3.80
CA LEU A 117 0.53 -10.80 -4.26
C LEU A 117 -0.24 -10.77 -5.58
N HIS A 118 -1.21 -9.87 -5.68
CA HIS A 118 -2.05 -9.73 -6.86
C HIS A 118 -1.22 -9.59 -8.13
N LEU A 119 -0.18 -8.75 -8.10
CA LEU A 119 0.75 -8.56 -9.21
C LEU A 119 1.42 -9.86 -9.68
N LEU A 120 1.67 -10.80 -8.77
CA LEU A 120 2.37 -12.05 -9.07
C LEU A 120 1.43 -13.19 -9.48
N GLN A 121 0.11 -12.96 -9.45
CA GLN A 121 -0.84 -13.98 -9.85
C GLN A 121 -0.69 -14.28 -11.34
N SER A 122 -0.79 -15.55 -11.71
CA SER A 122 -0.86 -15.92 -13.12
C SER A 122 -2.21 -15.49 -13.67
N PHE A 123 -2.18 -14.58 -14.64
CA PHE A 123 -3.33 -14.24 -15.45
C PHE A 123 -3.30 -15.14 -16.70
N PRO A 124 -4.35 -15.95 -16.93
CA PRO A 124 -4.47 -16.69 -18.18
C PRO A 124 -4.61 -15.72 -19.35
N ALA A 125 -4.52 -16.23 -20.58
CA ALA A 125 -4.68 -15.42 -21.79
C ALA A 125 -6.06 -14.72 -21.88
N GLU A 126 -7.05 -15.22 -21.13
CA GLU A 126 -8.37 -14.61 -20.99
C GLU A 126 -8.46 -13.86 -19.65
N PHE A 127 -9.06 -12.67 -19.67
CA PHE A 127 -9.28 -11.87 -18.48
C PHE A 127 -10.25 -12.57 -17.51
N LEU A 128 -9.82 -12.79 -16.27
CA LEU A 128 -10.62 -13.49 -15.26
C LEU A 128 -11.59 -12.54 -14.55
N LEU A 129 -12.59 -12.07 -15.30
CA LEU A 129 -13.52 -11.03 -14.85
C LEU A 129 -14.15 -11.31 -13.47
N GLU A 130 -14.67 -12.51 -13.22
CA GLU A 130 -15.35 -12.79 -11.94
C GLU A 130 -14.38 -12.82 -10.75
N ARG A 131 -13.12 -13.23 -10.97
CA ARG A 131 -12.07 -13.16 -9.95
C ARG A 131 -11.72 -11.71 -9.63
N GLU A 132 -11.52 -10.89 -10.67
CA GLU A 132 -11.20 -9.47 -10.49
C GLU A 132 -12.35 -8.70 -9.85
N LYS A 133 -13.59 -9.00 -10.23
CA LYS A 133 -14.80 -8.48 -9.58
C LYS A 133 -14.83 -8.85 -8.10
N GLN A 134 -14.49 -10.09 -7.74
CA GLN A 134 -14.40 -10.50 -6.33
C GLN A 134 -13.35 -9.68 -5.59
N THR A 135 -12.14 -9.56 -6.14
CA THR A 135 -11.05 -8.76 -5.55
C THR A 135 -11.47 -7.33 -5.31
N VAL A 136 -11.94 -6.60 -6.34
CA VAL A 136 -12.30 -5.18 -6.20
C VAL A 136 -13.55 -4.98 -5.33
N THR A 137 -14.47 -5.95 -5.28
CA THR A 137 -15.59 -5.94 -4.32
C THR A 137 -15.07 -5.96 -2.88
N GLU A 138 -14.12 -6.85 -2.57
CA GLU A 138 -13.54 -6.92 -1.23
C GLU A 138 -12.67 -5.71 -0.89
N LEU A 139 -11.95 -5.15 -1.87
CA LEU A 139 -11.22 -3.88 -1.69
C LEU A 139 -12.17 -2.71 -1.43
N GLY A 140 -13.33 -2.66 -2.08
CA GLY A 140 -14.36 -1.66 -1.77
C GLY A 140 -14.86 -1.77 -0.33
N ALA A 141 -15.11 -2.99 0.14
CA ALA A 141 -15.47 -3.23 1.53
C ALA A 141 -14.32 -2.88 2.50
N PHE A 142 -13.07 -3.17 2.13
CA PHE A 142 -11.87 -2.84 2.90
C PHE A 142 -11.76 -1.32 3.09
N VAL A 143 -11.78 -0.54 2.02
CA VAL A 143 -11.70 0.93 2.08
C VAL A 143 -12.85 1.49 2.93
N ALA A 144 -14.07 0.96 2.77
CA ALA A 144 -15.24 1.41 3.53
C ALA A 144 -15.10 1.22 5.06
N ARG A 145 -14.31 0.25 5.55
CA ARG A 145 -14.11 0.04 7.00
C ARG A 145 -13.53 1.27 7.68
N THR A 146 -12.63 1.98 7.02
CA THR A 146 -11.98 3.18 7.58
C THR A 146 -12.97 4.28 7.96
N ALA A 147 -14.10 4.37 7.26
CA ALA A 147 -15.14 5.36 7.52
C ALA A 147 -15.81 5.22 8.89
N PHE A 148 -15.70 4.06 9.55
CA PHE A 148 -16.20 3.85 10.92
C PHE A 148 -15.20 4.30 11.99
N PHE A 149 -13.97 4.65 11.61
CA PHE A 149 -12.86 4.98 12.51
C PHE A 149 -12.32 6.37 12.21
N GLU A 150 -13.21 7.37 12.21
CA GLU A 150 -12.83 8.77 12.00
C GLU A 150 -11.79 9.22 13.04
N GLN A 151 -10.76 9.90 12.55
CA GLN A 151 -9.63 10.39 13.32
C GLN A 151 -9.71 11.91 13.48
N PRO A 152 -9.15 12.48 14.56
CA PRO A 152 -9.10 13.93 14.72
C PRO A 152 -8.33 14.61 13.59
N LYS A 153 -8.86 15.72 13.05
CA LYS A 153 -8.16 16.56 12.05
C LYS A 153 -6.78 17.06 12.51
N THR A 154 -6.54 17.11 13.82
CA THR A 154 -5.24 17.47 14.40
C THR A 154 -4.13 16.47 14.08
N LEU A 155 -4.46 15.24 13.66
CA LEU A 155 -3.50 14.23 13.23
C LEU A 155 -3.09 14.36 11.76
N LEU A 156 -3.68 15.29 11.00
CA LEU A 156 -3.23 15.59 9.64
C LEU A 156 -1.82 16.17 9.65
N GLU A 157 -0.87 15.46 9.07
CA GLU A 157 0.50 15.95 8.87
C GLU A 157 0.54 17.09 7.84
N ASN A 158 1.53 17.97 7.94
CA ASN A 158 1.63 19.11 7.01
C ASN A 158 1.90 18.71 5.55
N ASN A 159 2.49 17.53 5.34
CA ASN A 159 2.72 16.92 4.04
C ASN A 159 1.66 15.87 3.67
N SER A 160 0.52 15.83 4.38
CA SER A 160 -0.63 14.99 4.00
C SER A 160 -1.19 15.41 2.66
N TRP A 161 -1.66 14.46 1.87
CA TRP A 161 -2.25 14.72 0.56
C TRP A 161 -3.44 15.65 0.66
N THR A 162 -4.26 15.49 1.69
CA THR A 162 -5.44 16.32 1.98
C THR A 162 -5.06 17.79 2.16
N LYS A 163 -4.02 18.08 2.95
CA LYS A 163 -3.58 19.47 3.18
C LYS A 163 -2.83 20.05 2.00
N SER A 164 -2.06 19.23 1.27
CA SER A 164 -1.27 19.71 0.13
C SER A 164 -2.09 19.86 -1.16
N ALA A 165 -3.26 19.23 -1.26
CA ALA A 165 -4.07 19.19 -2.47
C ALA A 165 -4.36 20.58 -3.08
N PRO A 166 -4.78 21.62 -2.33
CA PRO A 166 -5.00 22.94 -2.90
C PRO A 166 -3.75 23.51 -3.59
N GLY A 167 -2.60 23.48 -2.89
CA GLY A 167 -1.34 23.98 -3.44
C GLY A 167 -0.84 23.17 -4.63
N MET A 168 -1.08 21.85 -4.65
CA MET A 168 -0.76 21.01 -5.80
C MET A 168 -1.61 21.37 -7.03
N LEU A 169 -2.91 21.59 -6.82
CA LEU A 169 -3.81 22.00 -7.90
C LEU A 169 -3.46 23.39 -8.44
N ASP A 170 -3.05 24.33 -7.57
CA ASP A 170 -2.56 25.65 -8.00
C ASP A 170 -1.31 25.51 -8.88
N LEU A 171 -0.34 24.69 -8.46
CA LEU A 171 0.87 24.42 -9.25
C LEU A 171 0.54 23.77 -10.61
N LEU A 172 -0.44 22.87 -10.67
CA LEU A 172 -0.86 22.23 -11.93
C LEU A 172 -1.59 23.21 -12.85
N ALA A 173 -2.46 24.06 -12.30
CA ALA A 173 -3.21 25.06 -13.06
C ALA A 173 -2.30 26.12 -13.70
N GLU A 174 -1.17 26.41 -13.06
CA GLU A 174 -0.16 27.36 -13.53
C GLU A 174 0.95 26.70 -14.39
N ASN A 175 0.88 25.39 -14.66
CA ASN A 175 1.93 24.66 -15.37
C ASN A 175 1.84 24.86 -16.90
N PRO A 176 2.80 25.57 -17.54
CA PRO A 176 2.73 25.83 -18.98
C PRO A 176 2.92 24.57 -19.84
N SER A 177 3.68 23.59 -19.33
CA SER A 177 3.85 22.32 -20.05
C SER A 177 2.57 21.50 -20.05
N LEU A 178 1.76 21.56 -18.98
CA LEU A 178 0.46 20.89 -18.96
C LEU A 178 -0.50 21.54 -19.96
N GLU A 179 -0.51 22.88 -20.04
CA GLU A 179 -1.31 23.62 -21.02
C GLU A 179 -0.99 23.26 -22.46
N ILE A 180 0.29 23.08 -22.76
CA ILE A 180 0.74 22.76 -24.12
C ILE A 180 0.47 21.29 -24.47
N ASN A 181 0.72 20.37 -23.54
CA ASN A 181 0.76 18.94 -23.86
C ASN A 181 -0.53 18.18 -23.54
N ALA A 182 -1.34 18.65 -22.58
CA ALA A 182 -2.58 18.01 -22.16
C ALA A 182 -3.61 19.04 -21.63
N PRO A 183 -4.07 19.98 -22.49
CA PRO A 183 -5.01 21.04 -22.10
C PRO A 183 -6.33 20.49 -21.53
N GLU A 184 -6.75 19.29 -21.92
CA GLU A 184 -7.93 18.61 -21.36
C GLU A 184 -7.81 18.31 -19.87
N LEU A 185 -6.59 18.12 -19.36
CA LEU A 185 -6.35 17.92 -17.92
C LEU A 185 -6.50 19.24 -17.15
N LEU A 186 -6.23 20.39 -17.77
CA LEU A 186 -6.36 21.68 -17.11
C LEU A 186 -7.80 22.03 -16.75
N ASP A 187 -8.75 21.69 -17.61
CA ASP A 187 -10.17 21.90 -17.32
C ASP A 187 -10.59 21.08 -16.09
N MET A 188 -10.14 19.82 -16.00
CA MET A 188 -10.34 18.99 -14.79
C MET A 188 -9.64 19.56 -13.56
N VAL A 189 -8.41 20.05 -13.68
CA VAL A 189 -7.69 20.68 -12.55
C VAL A 189 -8.45 21.89 -12.03
N ARG A 190 -8.94 22.75 -12.92
CA ARG A 190 -9.73 23.94 -12.55
C ARG A 190 -11.03 23.57 -11.86
N ASP A 191 -11.73 22.56 -12.37
CA ASP A 191 -12.94 22.04 -11.74
C ASP A 191 -12.64 21.46 -10.34
N LEU A 192 -11.53 20.76 -10.17
CA LEU A 192 -11.07 20.27 -8.87
C LEU A 192 -10.69 21.41 -7.91
N GLN A 193 -10.04 22.48 -8.38
CA GLN A 193 -9.73 23.66 -7.55
C GLN A 193 -10.99 24.28 -6.94
N LEU A 194 -12.09 24.35 -7.71
CA LEU A 194 -13.37 24.89 -7.23
C LEU A 194 -14.04 24.02 -6.15
N ASN A 195 -13.63 22.76 -6.02
CA ASN A 195 -14.24 21.77 -5.14
C ASN A 195 -13.26 21.18 -4.11
N VAL A 196 -12.02 21.65 -4.05
CA VAL A 196 -10.98 21.05 -3.19
C VAL A 196 -11.31 21.17 -1.70
N ASP A 197 -12.08 22.20 -1.33
CA ASP A 197 -12.61 22.42 0.02
C ASP A 197 -13.56 21.28 0.46
N LEU A 198 -14.16 20.55 -0.49
CA LEU A 198 -14.99 19.39 -0.17
C LEU A 198 -14.21 18.28 0.54
N LEU A 199 -12.88 18.21 0.38
CA LEU A 199 -12.05 17.28 1.15
C LEU A 199 -12.20 17.49 2.66
N GLU A 200 -12.43 18.73 3.10
CA GLU A 200 -12.63 19.04 4.53
C GLU A 200 -13.96 18.52 5.09
N THR A 201 -14.91 18.18 4.20
CA THR A 201 -16.23 17.67 4.54
C THR A 201 -16.25 16.14 4.70
N LEU A 202 -15.19 15.46 4.24
CA LEU A 202 -15.01 14.03 4.37
C LEU A 202 -14.44 13.68 5.75
N PRO A 203 -14.73 12.49 6.29
CA PRO A 203 -14.07 12.00 7.50
C PRO A 203 -12.57 11.88 7.28
N MET A 204 -11.78 12.23 8.30
CA MET A 204 -10.36 11.93 8.30
C MET A 204 -10.15 10.49 8.75
N VAL A 205 -9.44 9.69 7.98
CA VAL A 205 -9.31 8.25 8.22
C VAL A 205 -7.89 7.78 7.93
N LEU A 206 -7.55 6.60 8.46
CA LEU A 206 -6.30 5.94 8.07
C LEU A 206 -6.38 5.51 6.60
N THR A 207 -5.47 6.04 5.79
CA THR A 207 -5.40 5.85 4.34
C THR A 207 -4.11 5.14 3.99
N HIS A 208 -4.21 4.08 3.19
CA HIS A 208 -3.07 3.35 2.67
C HIS A 208 -2.43 4.13 1.52
N HIS A 209 -1.15 4.50 1.63
CA HIS A 209 -0.49 5.39 0.66
C HIS A 209 0.06 4.68 -0.59
N ASP A 210 0.14 3.36 -0.57
CA ASP A 210 0.51 2.54 -1.74
C ASP A 210 -0.53 1.43 -1.98
N PHE A 211 -1.79 1.82 -2.17
CA PHE A 211 -2.92 0.88 -2.26
C PHE A 211 -2.98 0.20 -3.64
N SER A 212 -1.97 -0.60 -3.95
CA SER A 212 -1.70 -1.14 -5.29
C SER A 212 -1.50 -2.66 -5.27
N GLN A 213 -1.48 -3.29 -6.45
CA GLN A 213 -1.39 -4.75 -6.60
C GLN A 213 -0.15 -5.39 -5.94
N VAL A 214 0.90 -4.62 -5.65
CA VAL A 214 2.11 -5.12 -4.98
C VAL A 214 1.93 -5.32 -3.48
N ASN A 215 0.88 -4.73 -2.89
CA ASN A 215 0.60 -4.81 -1.46
C ASN A 215 -0.68 -5.61 -1.14
N ILE A 216 -1.44 -6.05 -2.15
CA ILE A 216 -2.66 -6.83 -1.96
C ILE A 216 -2.36 -8.32 -2.14
N LEU A 217 -2.59 -9.09 -1.07
CA LEU A 217 -2.60 -10.55 -1.11
C LEU A 217 -4.00 -11.06 -1.44
N VAL A 218 -4.05 -12.01 -2.36
CA VAL A 218 -5.29 -12.61 -2.86
C VAL A 218 -5.16 -14.12 -2.99
N SER A 219 -6.27 -14.80 -2.74
CA SER A 219 -6.45 -16.23 -3.02
C SER A 219 -6.65 -16.50 -4.52
N GLU A 220 -6.65 -17.78 -4.91
CA GLU A 220 -6.95 -18.19 -6.30
C GLU A 220 -8.35 -17.75 -6.75
N ALA A 221 -9.31 -17.66 -5.83
CA ALA A 221 -10.68 -17.23 -6.12
C ALA A 221 -10.86 -15.69 -6.19
N GLY A 222 -9.82 -14.91 -5.90
CA GLY A 222 -9.89 -13.44 -5.86
C GLY A 222 -10.28 -12.85 -4.50
N ASN A 223 -10.47 -13.67 -3.45
CA ASN A 223 -10.67 -13.12 -2.11
C ASN A 223 -9.37 -12.43 -1.63
N VAL A 224 -9.50 -11.23 -1.08
CA VAL A 224 -8.43 -10.46 -0.45
C VAL A 224 -8.12 -11.11 0.90
N THR A 225 -6.91 -11.66 1.00
CA THR A 225 -6.43 -12.36 2.19
C THR A 225 -5.55 -11.48 3.07
N GLY A 226 -5.01 -10.39 2.52
CA GLY A 226 -4.34 -9.36 3.31
C GLY A 226 -3.87 -8.16 2.51
N VAL A 227 -3.49 -7.12 3.24
CA VAL A 227 -2.95 -5.86 2.76
C VAL A 227 -1.66 -5.58 3.54
N LEU A 228 -0.54 -5.57 2.82
CA LEU A 228 0.81 -5.38 3.35
C LEU A 228 1.19 -3.88 3.38
N ASP A 229 2.35 -3.54 3.93
CA ASP A 229 2.95 -2.19 3.88
C ASP A 229 2.04 -1.04 4.36
N VAL A 230 1.25 -1.33 5.40
CA VAL A 230 0.39 -0.36 6.10
C VAL A 230 1.16 0.64 6.98
N ASP A 231 2.49 0.54 7.06
CA ASP A 231 3.31 1.35 7.96
C ASP A 231 3.52 2.79 7.49
N GLU A 232 3.39 3.03 6.18
CA GLU A 232 3.38 4.38 5.59
C GLU A 232 1.95 4.96 5.49
N ALA A 233 0.94 4.26 6.02
CA ALA A 233 -0.42 4.76 6.05
C ALA A 233 -0.52 6.02 6.93
N ARG A 234 -1.31 7.00 6.49
CA ARG A 234 -1.48 8.28 7.19
C ARG A 234 -2.93 8.66 7.33
N ILE A 235 -3.18 9.65 8.17
CA ILE A 235 -4.50 10.24 8.28
C ILE A 235 -4.73 11.15 7.07
N GLU A 236 -5.79 10.88 6.31
CA GLU A 236 -6.19 11.64 5.11
C GLU A 236 -7.72 11.69 5.01
N ALA A 237 -8.24 12.51 4.10
CA ALA A 237 -9.64 12.49 3.72
C ALA A 237 -10.05 11.09 3.20
N PHE A 238 -11.26 10.65 3.58
CA PHE A 238 -11.80 9.37 3.13
C PHE A 238 -11.80 9.24 1.60
N GLY A 239 -11.24 8.13 1.09
CA GLY A 239 -11.19 7.82 -0.34
C GLY A 239 -9.87 8.21 -1.02
N MET A 240 -8.92 8.83 -0.32
CA MET A 240 -7.65 9.25 -0.91
C MET A 240 -6.74 8.09 -1.38
N CYS A 241 -6.99 6.85 -0.97
CA CYS A 241 -6.26 5.67 -1.50
C CYS A 241 -6.86 5.11 -2.80
N ILE A 242 -8.04 5.58 -3.24
CA ILE A 242 -8.79 4.94 -4.33
C ILE A 242 -8.08 5.08 -5.69
N TRP A 243 -7.16 6.03 -5.85
CA TRP A 243 -6.33 6.14 -7.07
C TRP A 243 -5.59 4.83 -7.39
N GLY A 244 -5.18 4.07 -6.37
CA GLY A 244 -4.50 2.80 -6.56
C GLY A 244 -5.38 1.72 -7.19
N LEU A 245 -6.72 1.84 -7.13
CA LEU A 245 -7.62 0.98 -7.93
C LEU A 245 -7.53 1.30 -9.42
N TYR A 246 -7.43 2.58 -9.75
CA TYR A 246 -7.33 3.01 -11.15
C TYR A 246 -6.01 2.53 -11.74
N GLU A 247 -4.89 2.77 -11.04
CA GLU A 247 -3.56 2.35 -11.51
C GLU A 247 -3.32 0.84 -11.42
N GLY A 248 -3.92 0.18 -10.42
CA GLY A 248 -3.71 -1.23 -10.17
C GLY A 248 -4.70 -2.11 -10.94
N PHE A 249 -6.00 -1.87 -10.83
CA PHE A 249 -7.01 -2.90 -11.14
C PHE A 249 -7.86 -2.60 -12.37
N PHE A 250 -7.89 -1.34 -12.80
CA PHE A 250 -8.76 -0.88 -13.88
C PHE A 250 -8.04 -0.73 -15.22
N GLY A 251 -6.72 -0.82 -15.23
CA GLY A 251 -5.93 -0.70 -16.44
C GLY A 251 -4.50 -1.18 -16.25
N SER A 252 -3.70 -0.95 -17.29
CA SER A 252 -2.27 -1.23 -17.31
C SER A 252 -1.50 -0.09 -17.98
N MET A 253 -0.22 0.01 -17.61
CA MET A 253 0.76 0.85 -18.30
C MET A 253 1.60 -0.05 -19.22
N GLU A 254 1.48 0.11 -20.53
CA GLU A 254 2.22 -0.64 -21.54
C GLU A 254 2.95 0.32 -22.49
N ASP A 255 4.26 0.12 -22.67
CA ASP A 255 5.13 0.95 -23.53
C ASP A 255 4.98 2.47 -23.27
N GLY A 256 4.82 2.85 -22.00
CA GLY A 256 4.67 4.24 -21.57
C GLY A 256 3.29 4.84 -21.86
N ARG A 257 2.29 4.01 -22.17
CA ARG A 257 0.90 4.42 -22.37
C ARG A 257 -0.01 3.73 -21.38
N TRP A 258 -0.82 4.53 -20.70
CA TRP A 258 -1.89 4.04 -19.84
C TRP A 258 -3.12 3.66 -20.67
N SER A 259 -3.70 2.49 -20.41
CA SER A 259 -4.96 2.03 -21.01
C SER A 259 -5.86 1.38 -19.97
N PHE A 260 -7.16 1.68 -20.00
CA PHE A 260 -8.15 0.97 -19.19
C PHE A 260 -8.51 -0.37 -19.83
N TYR A 261 -8.82 -1.37 -19.01
CA TYR A 261 -9.38 -2.64 -19.48
C TYR A 261 -10.81 -2.45 -20.02
N GLU A 262 -11.23 -3.29 -20.97
CA GLU A 262 -12.60 -3.25 -21.51
C GLU A 262 -13.64 -3.51 -20.40
N GLU A 263 -13.27 -4.33 -19.43
CA GLU A 263 -14.07 -4.72 -18.28
C GLU A 263 -14.11 -3.65 -17.17
N MET A 264 -13.32 -2.58 -17.26
CA MET A 264 -13.21 -1.55 -16.23
C MET A 264 -14.57 -1.06 -15.70
N PRO A 265 -15.60 -0.77 -16.53
CA PRO A 265 -16.90 -0.36 -16.02
C PRO A 265 -17.54 -1.37 -15.08
N LEU A 266 -17.40 -2.67 -15.36
CA LEU A 266 -17.93 -3.75 -14.51
C LEU A 266 -17.17 -3.87 -13.19
N LEU A 267 -15.85 -3.67 -13.23
CA LEU A 267 -15.00 -3.66 -12.03
C LEU A 267 -15.29 -2.45 -11.15
N ALA A 268 -15.44 -1.27 -11.76
CA ALA A 268 -15.79 -0.04 -11.08
C ALA A 268 -17.17 -0.15 -10.41
N ASP A 269 -18.18 -0.67 -11.11
CA ASP A 269 -19.52 -0.89 -10.55
C ASP A 269 -19.47 -1.83 -9.33
N ALA A 270 -18.68 -2.91 -9.41
CA ALA A 270 -18.49 -3.84 -8.30
C ALA A 270 -17.81 -3.18 -7.09
N PHE A 271 -16.70 -2.46 -7.33
CA PHE A 271 -15.98 -1.72 -6.29
C PHE A 271 -16.85 -0.67 -5.61
N TRP A 272 -17.44 0.24 -6.39
CA TRP A 272 -18.26 1.34 -5.86
C TRP A 272 -19.53 0.82 -5.21
N GLY A 273 -20.18 -0.19 -5.79
CA GLY A 273 -21.32 -0.86 -5.19
C GLY A 273 -21.00 -1.42 -3.81
N SER A 274 -19.85 -2.09 -3.67
CA SER A 274 -19.37 -2.61 -2.39
C SER A 274 -19.01 -1.52 -1.39
N LEU A 275 -18.22 -0.52 -1.81
CA LEU A 275 -17.83 0.61 -0.96
C LEU A 275 -19.07 1.30 -0.39
N TRP A 276 -19.99 1.70 -1.27
CA TRP A 276 -21.20 2.40 -0.85
C TRP A 276 -22.13 1.52 -0.04
N ALA A 277 -22.20 0.21 -0.28
CA ALA A 277 -22.98 -0.69 0.57
C ALA A 277 -22.43 -0.75 2.00
N ASN A 278 -21.10 -0.67 2.16
CA ASN A 278 -20.42 -0.91 3.43
C ASN A 278 -20.07 0.37 4.24
N VAL A 279 -20.17 1.58 3.70
CA VAL A 279 -19.94 2.81 4.49
C VAL A 279 -21.09 3.11 5.50
N PRO A 280 -20.81 3.88 6.57
CA PRO A 280 -21.82 4.40 7.49
C PRO A 280 -22.98 5.15 6.80
N SER A 281 -24.19 5.04 7.34
CA SER A 281 -25.40 5.65 6.75
C SER A 281 -25.35 7.18 6.63
N ASN A 282 -24.63 7.87 7.52
CA ASN A 282 -24.45 9.32 7.45
C ASN A 282 -23.62 9.75 6.23
N LEU A 283 -22.71 8.90 5.72
CA LEU A 283 -21.98 9.18 4.48
C LEU A 283 -22.84 8.91 3.24
N LYS A 284 -23.73 7.91 3.30
CA LYS A 284 -24.68 7.60 2.22
C LYS A 284 -25.62 8.78 1.93
N GLN A 285 -26.11 9.44 2.97
CA GLN A 285 -27.06 10.56 2.85
C GLN A 285 -26.40 11.82 2.25
N ARG A 286 -25.15 12.12 2.62
CA ARG A 286 -24.39 13.26 2.07
C ARG A 286 -24.15 13.17 0.56
N GLY A 287 -24.05 11.97 0.00
CA GLY A 287 -23.91 11.74 -1.45
C GLY A 287 -25.20 11.94 -2.24
N MET A 288 -26.38 11.84 -1.59
CA MET A 288 -27.69 12.05 -2.24
C MET A 288 -28.16 13.50 -2.21
N GLU A 289 -27.72 14.29 -1.22
CA GLU A 289 -28.09 15.71 -1.11
C GLU A 289 -27.27 16.63 -2.04
N LYS A 290 -26.18 16.12 -2.63
CA LYS A 290 -25.27 16.88 -3.52
C LYS A 290 -25.28 16.39 -4.98
N ARG A 291 -26.21 15.52 -5.37
CA ARG A 291 -26.45 15.14 -6.78
C ARG A 291 -27.66 15.88 -7.35
#